data_AF-A0A1J1JAU4-F1
#
_entry.id   AF-A0A1J1JAU4-F1
#
_cell.length_a   1.000
_cell.length_b   1.000
_cell.length_c   1.000
_cell.angle_alpha   90.00
_cell.angle_beta   90.00
_cell.angle_gamma   90.00
#
_symmetry.space_group_name_H-M   'P 1'
#
loop_
_entity.id
_entity.type
_entity.pdbx_description
1 polymer ?
#
loop_
_entity_poly.entity_id
_entity_poly.type
_entity_poly.pdbx_seq_one_letter_code
_entity_poly.pdbx_strand_id
1 'polypeptide(L)'
;MPRERKDYQRIVQDISDECKDGKWKIYVIAAEGDKTEYLYFQELIQQYSLQLNKKNIKLKYLDKTNSGDSDPAAVYAQLKQCYDELVKKYDIQEYDELWMIIDTDYYRNRKDKIEELIKLFHEKINFKMGLSNPCFELWLILHFVDTDSQVDADSQFAKGNNPKKCKTNKKRKVKEPTQPTIREVIENEGIKGRPKLCKKVLSDIHPDKSKSNYYKEFIKGEYLVAAIERARKLGECQPTDEDFPQRIGTTVYKLLEQFLELFGQLD
;
A
#
# COMPACT_ATOMS: atom_id res chain seq x y z
N MET A 1 -0.61 15.00 -32.19
CA MET A 1 -0.54 15.30 -30.75
C MET A 1 -1.11 14.09 -30.01
N PRO A 2 -0.37 13.45 -29.10
CA PRO A 2 -0.96 12.40 -28.25
C PRO A 2 -2.01 13.08 -27.37
N ARG A 3 -3.27 12.61 -27.41
CA ARG A 3 -4.28 13.04 -26.45
C ARG A 3 -3.78 12.66 -25.07
N GLU A 4 -3.50 13.63 -24.20
CA GLU A 4 -3.38 13.39 -22.77
C GLU A 4 -4.61 12.59 -22.33
N ARG A 5 -4.41 11.31 -21.97
CA ARG A 5 -5.47 10.49 -21.39
C ARG A 5 -5.66 10.98 -19.96
N LYS A 6 -6.69 11.78 -19.75
CA LYS A 6 -7.14 12.16 -18.41
C LYS A 6 -7.95 10.99 -17.84
N ASP A 7 -7.28 10.01 -17.26
CA ASP A 7 -7.92 8.77 -16.79
C ASP A 7 -9.09 9.01 -15.84
N TYR A 8 -9.01 10.07 -15.02
CA TYR A 8 -10.12 10.50 -14.17
C TYR A 8 -11.42 10.77 -14.94
N GLN A 9 -11.35 11.30 -16.17
CA GLN A 9 -12.55 11.57 -16.97
C GLN A 9 -13.26 10.29 -17.36
N ARG A 10 -12.49 9.23 -17.69
CA ARG A 10 -13.01 7.90 -17.97
C ARG A 10 -13.66 7.32 -16.73
N ILE A 11 -12.98 7.35 -15.58
CA ILE A 11 -13.51 6.82 -14.32
C ILE A 11 -14.80 7.52 -13.90
N VAL A 12 -14.85 8.85 -13.99
CA VAL A 12 -16.06 9.63 -13.66
C VAL A 12 -17.20 9.25 -14.59
N GLN A 13 -16.91 9.10 -15.89
CA GLN A 13 -17.94 8.72 -16.88
C GLN A 13 -18.44 7.29 -16.62
N ASP A 14 -17.54 6.34 -16.39
CA ASP A 14 -17.88 4.96 -16.02
C ASP A 14 -18.76 4.92 -14.76
N ILE A 15 -18.40 5.66 -13.70
CA ILE A 15 -19.20 5.71 -12.46
C ILE A 15 -20.58 6.30 -12.74
N SER A 16 -20.65 7.42 -13.45
CA SER A 16 -21.91 8.07 -13.82
C SER A 16 -22.82 7.11 -14.61
N ASP A 17 -22.26 6.37 -15.57
CA ASP A 17 -23.03 5.46 -16.43
C ASP A 17 -23.42 4.15 -15.74
N GLU A 18 -22.52 3.56 -14.96
CA GLU A 18 -22.72 2.25 -14.31
C GLU A 18 -23.53 2.37 -13.00
N CYS A 19 -23.50 3.53 -12.34
CA CYS A 19 -24.10 3.73 -11.02
C CYS A 19 -25.36 4.63 -11.03
N LYS A 20 -25.82 5.07 -12.22
CA LYS A 20 -27.00 5.94 -12.38
C LYS A 20 -28.29 5.43 -11.73
N ASP A 21 -28.50 4.12 -11.71
CA ASP A 21 -29.79 3.49 -11.37
C ASP A 21 -29.73 2.74 -10.02
N GLY A 22 -29.10 3.31 -9.00
CA GLY A 22 -29.10 2.70 -7.66
C GLY A 22 -28.24 3.42 -6.65
N LYS A 23 -28.32 2.96 -5.39
CA LYS A 23 -27.42 3.42 -4.33
C LYS A 23 -26.13 2.60 -4.35
N TRP A 24 -25.08 3.17 -4.93
CA TRP A 24 -23.76 2.55 -5.02
C TRP A 24 -22.80 3.18 -4.02
N LYS A 25 -21.96 2.34 -3.37
CA LYS A 25 -20.77 2.81 -2.65
C LYS A 25 -19.59 2.81 -3.59
N ILE A 26 -18.94 3.96 -3.75
CA ILE A 26 -17.83 4.17 -4.68
C ILE A 26 -16.52 4.22 -3.91
N TYR A 27 -15.52 3.53 -4.46
CA TYR A 27 -14.13 3.58 -4.05
C TYR A 27 -13.27 3.93 -5.25
N VAL A 28 -12.46 4.99 -5.14
CA VAL A 28 -11.45 5.33 -6.14
C VAL A 28 -10.07 5.25 -5.48
N ILE A 29 -9.18 4.43 -6.02
CA ILE A 29 -7.81 4.27 -5.51
C ILE A 29 -6.87 5.01 -6.45
N ALA A 30 -5.95 5.82 -5.93
CA ALA A 30 -4.77 6.27 -6.66
C ALA A 30 -3.51 5.98 -5.84
N ALA A 31 -2.44 5.54 -6.50
CA ALA A 31 -1.19 5.22 -5.83
C ALA A 31 0.00 5.99 -6.41
N GLU A 32 1.07 6.07 -5.62
CA GLU A 32 2.32 6.67 -6.05
C GLU A 32 3.16 5.78 -6.97
N GLY A 33 3.09 4.46 -6.90
CA GLY A 33 3.85 3.63 -7.84
C GLY A 33 3.09 3.35 -9.14
N ASP A 34 3.84 3.33 -10.25
CA ASP A 34 3.28 3.21 -11.60
C ASP A 34 2.96 1.76 -11.99
N LYS A 35 3.56 0.77 -11.32
CA LYS A 35 3.51 -0.63 -11.75
C LYS A 35 2.99 -1.58 -10.68
N THR A 36 3.67 -1.64 -9.53
CA THR A 36 3.41 -2.65 -8.51
C THR A 36 1.99 -2.49 -7.93
N GLU A 37 1.67 -1.27 -7.52
CA GLU A 37 0.37 -0.89 -6.93
C GLU A 37 -0.73 -1.01 -7.97
N TYR A 38 -0.51 -0.48 -9.18
CA TYR A 38 -1.44 -0.63 -10.29
C TYR A 38 -1.80 -2.09 -10.53
N LEU A 39 -0.82 -2.97 -10.75
CA LEU A 39 -1.07 -4.38 -11.04
C LEU A 39 -1.76 -5.09 -9.87
N TYR A 40 -1.36 -4.80 -8.63
CA TYR A 40 -1.99 -5.36 -7.44
C TYR A 40 -3.48 -4.98 -7.35
N PHE A 41 -3.81 -3.69 -7.44
CA PHE A 41 -5.20 -3.23 -7.30
C PHE A 41 -6.06 -3.55 -8.52
N GLN A 42 -5.49 -3.58 -9.73
CA GLN A 42 -6.20 -4.06 -10.92
C GLN A 42 -6.60 -5.54 -10.76
N GLU A 43 -5.70 -6.38 -10.25
CA GLU A 43 -6.00 -7.78 -10.00
C GLU A 43 -7.08 -7.94 -8.91
N LEU A 44 -7.01 -7.17 -7.82
CA LEU A 44 -8.05 -7.12 -6.79
C LEU A 44 -9.42 -6.77 -7.39
N ILE A 45 -9.49 -5.69 -8.18
CA ILE A 45 -10.72 -5.24 -8.84
C ILE A 45 -11.24 -6.34 -9.77
N GLN A 46 -10.37 -6.95 -10.56
CA GLN A 46 -10.75 -7.99 -11.52
C GLN A 46 -11.35 -9.21 -10.82
N GLN A 47 -10.67 -9.76 -9.82
CA GLN A 47 -11.09 -10.99 -9.15
C GLN A 47 -12.38 -10.83 -8.35
N TYR A 48 -12.54 -9.69 -7.67
CA TYR A 48 -13.71 -9.45 -6.80
C TYR A 48 -14.83 -8.65 -7.47
N SER A 49 -14.72 -8.33 -8.77
CA SER A 49 -15.69 -7.49 -9.50
C SER A 49 -17.14 -7.96 -9.37
N LEU A 50 -17.39 -9.28 -9.45
CA LEU A 50 -18.72 -9.85 -9.34
C LEU A 50 -19.29 -9.71 -7.93
N GLN A 51 -18.49 -9.98 -6.91
CA GLN A 51 -18.86 -9.90 -5.49
C GLN A 51 -19.13 -8.44 -5.09
N LEU A 52 -18.26 -7.53 -5.52
CA LEU A 52 -18.43 -6.08 -5.31
C LEU A 52 -19.72 -5.58 -5.97
N ASN A 53 -19.97 -5.93 -7.25
CA ASN A 53 -21.19 -5.52 -7.94
C ASN A 53 -22.47 -6.08 -7.27
N LYS A 54 -22.45 -7.33 -6.79
CA LYS A 54 -23.59 -7.92 -6.03
C LYS A 54 -23.91 -7.17 -4.74
N LYS A 55 -22.94 -6.44 -4.19
CA LYS A 55 -23.09 -5.60 -2.99
C LYS A 55 -23.29 -4.12 -3.32
N ASN A 56 -23.49 -3.77 -4.59
CA ASN A 56 -23.58 -2.38 -5.07
C ASN A 56 -22.33 -1.56 -4.71
N ILE A 57 -21.15 -2.18 -4.79
CA ILE A 57 -19.86 -1.53 -4.58
C ILE A 57 -19.14 -1.36 -5.91
N LYS A 58 -18.63 -0.16 -6.18
CA LYS A 58 -17.75 0.13 -7.32
C LYS A 58 -16.35 0.45 -6.84
N LEU A 59 -15.39 -0.36 -7.25
CA LEU A 59 -13.96 -0.15 -7.00
C LEU A 59 -13.28 0.21 -8.31
N LYS A 60 -12.70 1.41 -8.39
CA LYS A 60 -11.97 1.90 -9.57
C LYS A 60 -10.55 2.30 -9.15
N TYR A 61 -9.59 2.07 -10.02
CA TYR A 61 -8.22 2.53 -9.85
C TYR A 61 -7.96 3.66 -10.85
N LEU A 62 -7.53 4.81 -10.34
CA LEU A 62 -7.12 5.99 -11.08
C LEU A 62 -5.66 5.86 -11.48
N ASP A 63 -5.45 5.62 -12.78
CA ASP A 63 -4.13 5.56 -13.36
C ASP A 63 -3.50 6.96 -13.44
N LYS A 64 -2.18 7.00 -13.40
CA LYS A 64 -1.45 8.25 -13.47
C LYS A 64 -1.56 8.88 -14.85
N THR A 65 -1.72 10.19 -14.87
CA THR A 65 -1.70 10.94 -16.13
C THR A 65 -0.30 11.00 -16.76
N ASN A 66 0.75 11.11 -15.94
CA ASN A 66 2.15 11.17 -16.37
C ASN A 66 3.00 10.14 -15.61
N SER A 67 3.70 9.29 -16.35
CA SER A 67 4.69 8.37 -15.79
C SER A 67 5.85 9.15 -15.16
N GLY A 68 6.24 8.82 -13.93
CA GLY A 68 7.37 9.45 -13.23
C GLY A 68 7.01 10.60 -12.27
N ASP A 69 5.76 11.06 -12.23
CA ASP A 69 5.28 11.94 -11.15
C ASP A 69 5.03 11.08 -9.89
N SER A 70 6.09 10.86 -9.10
CA SER A 70 6.07 10.08 -7.85
C SER A 70 6.07 10.98 -6.61
N ASP A 71 5.44 12.15 -6.68
CA ASP A 71 5.27 13.05 -5.52
C ASP A 71 3.84 12.89 -4.96
N PRO A 72 3.66 12.69 -3.64
CA PRO A 72 2.34 12.62 -3.00
C PRO A 72 1.41 13.78 -3.40
N ALA A 73 1.95 14.99 -3.57
CA ALA A 73 1.17 16.14 -4.02
C ALA A 73 0.52 15.93 -5.41
N ALA A 74 1.20 15.24 -6.34
CA ALA A 74 0.68 14.94 -7.65
C ALA A 74 -0.44 13.90 -7.61
N VAL A 75 -0.31 12.87 -6.76
CA VAL A 75 -1.35 11.85 -6.54
C VAL A 75 -2.60 12.50 -5.93
N TYR A 76 -2.41 13.36 -4.91
CA TYR A 76 -3.51 14.12 -4.33
C TYR A 76 -4.20 15.03 -5.35
N ALA A 77 -3.43 15.76 -6.17
CA ALA A 77 -4.00 16.63 -7.20
C ALA A 77 -4.88 15.86 -8.19
N GLN A 78 -4.46 14.65 -8.61
CA GLN A 78 -5.24 13.78 -9.48
C GLN A 78 -6.52 13.27 -8.80
N LEU A 79 -6.43 12.78 -7.56
CA LEU A 79 -7.61 12.37 -6.79
C LEU A 79 -8.58 13.52 -6.59
N LYS A 80 -8.07 14.72 -6.27
CA LYS A 80 -8.90 15.92 -6.12
C LYS A 80 -9.61 16.29 -7.42
N GLN A 81 -8.93 16.23 -8.57
CA GLN A 81 -9.56 16.44 -9.86
C GLN A 81 -10.66 15.42 -10.15
N CYS A 82 -10.43 14.14 -9.83
CA CYS A 82 -11.44 13.10 -9.96
C CYS A 82 -12.66 13.41 -9.07
N TYR A 83 -12.44 13.77 -7.81
CA TYR A 83 -13.50 14.17 -6.87
C TYR A 83 -14.30 15.37 -7.38
N ASP A 84 -13.63 16.44 -7.78
CA ASP A 84 -14.28 17.68 -8.25
C ASP A 84 -15.16 17.41 -9.48
N GLU A 85 -14.80 16.45 -10.33
CA GLU A 85 -15.62 16.03 -11.47
C GLU A 85 -16.72 15.03 -11.10
N LEU A 86 -16.48 14.14 -10.12
CA LEU A 86 -17.51 13.27 -9.57
C LEU A 86 -18.65 14.12 -9.00
N VAL A 87 -18.36 15.12 -8.16
CA VAL A 87 -19.37 16.03 -7.58
C VAL A 87 -20.26 16.70 -8.64
N LYS A 88 -19.75 16.91 -9.87
CA LYS A 88 -20.51 17.52 -10.96
C LYS A 88 -21.40 16.54 -11.72
N LYS A 89 -20.99 15.27 -11.81
CA LYS A 89 -21.60 14.24 -12.67
C LYS A 89 -22.27 13.09 -11.92
N TYR A 90 -22.07 13.02 -10.61
CA TYR A 90 -22.55 11.98 -9.72
C TYR A 90 -22.81 12.58 -8.33
N ASP A 91 -23.85 12.08 -7.65
CA ASP A 91 -24.20 12.52 -6.30
C ASP A 91 -23.32 11.82 -5.25
N ILE A 92 -22.08 12.29 -5.09
CA ILE A 92 -21.13 11.71 -4.15
C ILE A 92 -21.63 11.86 -2.72
N GLN A 93 -21.60 10.75 -1.98
CA GLN A 93 -22.09 10.69 -0.60
C GLN A 93 -20.92 10.65 0.38
N GLU A 94 -21.17 10.97 1.65
CA GLU A 94 -20.14 10.92 2.70
C GLU A 94 -19.49 9.55 2.89
N TYR A 95 -20.19 8.48 2.50
CA TYR A 95 -19.68 7.11 2.56
C TYR A 95 -18.82 6.73 1.34
N ASP A 96 -18.76 7.53 0.28
CA ASP A 96 -17.87 7.25 -0.85
C ASP A 96 -16.41 7.58 -0.48
N GLU A 97 -15.46 6.81 -0.98
CA GLU A 97 -14.07 6.88 -0.51
C GLU A 97 -13.05 6.98 -1.62
N LEU A 98 -12.23 8.02 -1.57
CA LEU A 98 -11.09 8.24 -2.45
C LEU A 98 -9.82 7.96 -1.66
N TRP A 99 -9.17 6.86 -2.00
CA TRP A 99 -7.99 6.34 -1.33
C TRP A 99 -6.71 6.76 -2.03
N MET A 100 -5.83 7.42 -1.28
CA MET A 100 -4.47 7.75 -1.67
C MET A 100 -3.49 6.76 -1.04
N ILE A 101 -2.83 5.95 -1.86
CA ILE A 101 -1.85 4.96 -1.42
C ILE A 101 -0.44 5.51 -1.68
N ILE A 102 0.34 5.70 -0.61
CA ILE A 102 1.69 6.26 -0.71
C ILE A 102 2.68 5.54 0.19
N ASP A 103 3.92 5.51 -0.26
CA ASP A 103 5.03 5.07 0.56
C ASP A 103 5.46 6.19 1.54
N THR A 104 6.13 5.84 2.62
CA THR A 104 6.70 6.82 3.56
C THR A 104 8.22 6.85 3.52
N ASP A 105 8.81 6.41 2.42
CA ASP A 105 10.26 6.31 2.25
C ASP A 105 10.97 7.66 2.48
N TYR A 106 12.25 7.60 2.83
CA TYR A 106 12.98 8.81 3.22
C TYR A 106 13.57 9.54 2.02
N TYR A 107 12.93 10.64 1.60
CA TYR A 107 13.54 11.64 0.74
C TYR A 107 12.93 13.05 0.93
N ARG A 108 13.70 14.10 0.61
CA ARG A 108 13.29 15.52 0.46
C ARG A 108 11.95 15.91 1.12
N ASN A 109 11.95 15.99 2.46
CA ASN A 109 10.84 16.57 3.23
C ASN A 109 9.53 15.76 3.17
N ARG A 110 9.61 14.46 2.81
CA ARG A 110 8.47 13.55 2.67
C ARG A 110 7.56 13.55 3.90
N LYS A 111 8.14 13.52 5.10
CA LYS A 111 7.40 13.54 6.37
C LYS A 111 6.44 14.74 6.41
N ASP A 112 6.98 15.95 6.28
CA ASP A 112 6.21 17.20 6.37
C ASP A 112 5.09 17.23 5.32
N LYS A 113 5.39 16.83 4.08
CA LYS A 113 4.37 16.73 3.02
C LYS A 113 3.24 15.77 3.35
N ILE A 114 3.55 14.59 3.91
CA ILE A 114 2.51 13.63 4.27
C ILE A 114 1.72 14.14 5.49
N GLU A 115 2.36 14.78 6.47
CA GLU A 115 1.67 15.40 7.60
C GLU A 115 0.68 16.49 7.15
N GLU A 116 1.07 17.32 6.19
CA GLU A 116 0.18 18.31 5.57
C GLU A 116 -1.02 17.65 4.88
N LEU A 117 -0.78 16.56 4.14
CA LEU A 117 -1.85 15.81 3.49
C LEU A 117 -2.79 15.13 4.50
N ILE A 118 -2.26 14.59 5.61
CA ILE A 118 -3.08 14.00 6.69
C ILE A 118 -4.01 15.06 7.28
N LYS A 119 -3.49 16.25 7.59
CA LYS A 119 -4.31 17.37 8.08
C LYS A 119 -5.40 17.74 7.08
N LEU A 120 -5.06 17.80 5.79
CA LEU A 120 -6.01 18.09 4.72
C LEU A 120 -7.10 17.02 4.57
N PHE A 121 -6.78 15.76 4.84
CA PHE A 121 -7.73 14.65 4.74
C PHE A 121 -8.65 14.56 5.96
N HIS A 122 -8.18 15.00 7.15
CA HIS A 122 -9.03 15.11 8.33
C HIS A 122 -10.24 16.03 8.11
N GLU A 123 -10.10 17.06 7.28
CA GLU A 123 -11.19 17.98 6.93
C GLU A 123 -12.10 17.45 5.80
N LYS A 124 -11.74 16.33 5.15
CA LYS A 124 -12.41 15.81 3.96
C LYS A 124 -12.83 14.36 4.13
N ILE A 125 -14.07 14.15 4.56
CA ILE A 125 -14.60 12.82 4.91
C ILE A 125 -14.39 11.75 3.83
N ASN A 126 -14.51 12.10 2.54
CA ASN A 126 -14.34 11.17 1.44
C ASN A 126 -12.89 10.79 1.14
N PHE A 127 -11.90 11.55 1.61
CA PHE A 127 -10.49 11.29 1.31
C PHE A 127 -9.86 10.42 2.40
N LYS A 128 -9.28 9.29 1.99
CA LYS A 128 -8.65 8.30 2.87
C LYS A 128 -7.21 8.06 2.44
N MET A 129 -6.35 7.67 3.38
CA MET A 129 -4.93 7.47 3.12
C MET A 129 -4.48 6.09 3.55
N GLY A 130 -3.77 5.39 2.66
CA GLY A 130 -3.05 4.15 2.93
C GLY A 130 -1.55 4.41 2.85
N LEU A 131 -0.86 4.33 4.00
CA LEU A 131 0.57 4.54 4.11
C LEU A 131 1.30 3.20 4.15
N SER A 132 2.51 3.13 3.59
CA SER A 132 3.40 1.98 3.77
C SER A 132 4.82 2.42 4.13
N ASN A 133 5.28 2.03 5.32
CA ASN A 133 6.64 2.28 5.82
C ASN A 133 7.42 0.97 5.92
N PRO A 134 8.48 0.75 5.13
CA PRO A 134 9.17 1.74 4.29
C PRO A 134 8.57 1.94 2.91
N CYS A 135 7.85 0.95 2.38
CA CYS A 135 7.29 0.96 1.04
C CYS A 135 6.20 -0.10 0.86
N PHE A 136 5.48 -0.05 -0.25
CA PHE A 136 4.39 -0.95 -0.60
C PHE A 136 4.80 -2.43 -0.64
N GLU A 137 6.07 -2.74 -0.93
CA GLU A 137 6.53 -4.13 -0.85
C GLU A 137 6.41 -4.73 0.55
N LEU A 138 6.37 -3.94 1.62
CA LEU A 138 6.05 -4.46 2.95
C LEU A 138 4.64 -5.05 2.99
N TRP A 139 3.65 -4.36 2.42
CA TRP A 139 2.27 -4.87 2.31
C TRP A 139 2.23 -6.19 1.53
N LEU A 140 3.02 -6.30 0.47
CA LEU A 140 3.13 -7.53 -0.32
C LEU A 140 3.80 -8.69 0.45
N ILE A 141 4.84 -8.42 1.24
CA ILE A 141 5.49 -9.44 2.10
C ILE A 141 4.48 -10.04 3.08
N LEU A 142 3.62 -9.20 3.67
CA LEU A 142 2.63 -9.61 4.67
C LEU A 142 1.59 -10.60 4.13
N HIS A 143 1.42 -10.76 2.82
CA HIS A 143 0.55 -11.81 2.25
C HIS A 143 1.08 -13.22 2.50
N PHE A 144 2.40 -13.39 2.59
CA PHE A 144 3.01 -14.70 2.68
C PHE A 144 3.56 -15.01 4.07
N VAL A 145 4.13 -14.02 4.76
CA VAL A 145 4.87 -14.26 6.01
C VAL A 145 4.55 -13.21 7.08
N ASP A 146 4.59 -13.63 8.34
CA ASP A 146 4.64 -12.71 9.48
C ASP A 146 6.04 -12.09 9.55
N THR A 147 6.15 -10.80 9.85
CA THR A 147 7.46 -10.12 9.98
C THR A 147 8.24 -10.57 11.21
N ASP A 148 7.59 -11.21 12.19
CA ASP A 148 8.26 -11.87 13.32
C ASP A 148 8.85 -13.25 12.95
N SER A 149 8.68 -13.70 11.70
CA SER A 149 9.31 -14.92 11.20
C SER A 149 10.83 -14.77 11.15
N GLN A 150 11.53 -15.84 11.50
CA GLN A 150 12.99 -15.92 11.46
C GLN A 150 13.49 -15.91 10.01
N VAL A 151 14.63 -15.26 9.78
CA VAL A 151 15.27 -15.28 8.46
C VAL A 151 16.21 -16.48 8.36
N ASP A 152 16.10 -17.24 7.26
CA ASP A 152 17.04 -18.33 7.00
C ASP A 152 18.48 -17.78 6.96
N ALA A 153 19.42 -18.47 7.61
CA ALA A 153 20.81 -18.04 7.67
C ALA A 153 21.46 -17.88 6.28
N ASP A 154 21.00 -18.68 5.30
CA ASP A 154 21.47 -18.65 3.92
C ASP A 154 20.78 -17.60 3.05
N SER A 155 19.74 -16.94 3.58
CA SER A 155 19.05 -15.86 2.89
C SER A 155 20.03 -14.73 2.55
N GLN A 156 19.91 -14.21 1.32
CA GLN A 156 20.76 -13.13 0.88
C GLN A 156 20.48 -11.83 1.63
N PHE A 157 19.30 -11.66 2.25
CA PHE A 157 18.96 -10.49 3.07
C PHE A 157 19.30 -10.65 4.56
N ALA A 158 19.59 -11.87 5.04
CA ALA A 158 20.07 -12.10 6.41
C ALA A 158 21.44 -11.44 6.68
N LYS A 159 22.21 -11.17 5.62
CA LYS A 159 23.48 -10.46 5.66
C LYS A 159 23.23 -8.95 5.78
N GLY A 160 22.74 -8.50 6.93
CA GLY A 160 22.58 -7.07 7.23
C GLY A 160 23.88 -6.30 7.02
N ASN A 161 23.79 -5.02 6.64
CA ASN A 161 24.96 -4.15 6.55
C ASN A 161 25.67 -4.10 7.91
N ASN A 162 26.92 -4.58 7.97
CA ASN A 162 27.78 -4.38 9.13
C ASN A 162 27.77 -2.90 9.52
N PRO A 163 27.28 -2.51 10.72
CA PRO A 163 27.45 -1.14 11.18
C PRO A 163 28.96 -0.86 11.24
N LYS A 164 29.40 0.22 10.59
CA LYS A 164 30.80 0.68 10.67
C LYS A 164 31.22 0.66 12.14
N LYS A 165 32.28 -0.09 12.45
CA LYS A 165 32.83 -0.29 13.81
C LYS A 165 33.07 1.06 14.50
N CYS A 166 32.16 1.49 15.36
CA CYS A 166 32.51 2.37 16.47
C CYS A 166 32.99 1.47 17.62
N LYS A 167 34.30 1.49 17.87
CA LYS A 167 34.92 0.76 18.97
C LYS A 167 34.48 1.37 20.30
N THR A 168 33.56 0.72 21.03
CA THR A 168 33.50 0.84 22.49
C THR A 168 33.26 -0.53 23.11
N ASN A 169 34.25 -0.98 23.89
CA ASN A 169 34.25 -2.24 24.61
C ASN A 169 33.22 -2.21 25.75
N LYS A 170 32.12 -2.97 25.63
CA LYS A 170 31.42 -3.53 26.79
C LYS A 170 31.06 -4.98 26.52
N LYS A 171 31.73 -5.89 27.25
CA LYS A 171 31.42 -7.32 27.31
C LYS A 171 29.97 -7.49 27.77
N ARG A 172 29.08 -7.92 26.87
CA ARG A 172 27.74 -8.43 27.21
C ARG A 172 27.74 -9.94 27.08
N LYS A 173 27.04 -10.60 28.01
CA LYS A 173 26.84 -12.05 28.08
C LYS A 173 26.36 -12.59 26.73
N VAL A 174 27.03 -13.62 26.22
CA VAL A 174 26.66 -14.32 24.98
C VAL A 174 25.40 -15.13 25.27
N LYS A 175 24.24 -14.65 24.79
CA LYS A 175 23.13 -15.53 24.43
C LYS A 175 23.49 -16.14 23.07
N GLU A 176 23.17 -17.42 22.84
CA GLU A 176 23.27 -18.03 21.51
C GLU A 176 22.62 -17.09 20.47
N PRO A 177 23.24 -16.87 19.29
CA PRO A 177 22.68 -15.97 18.31
C PRO A 177 21.42 -16.60 17.73
N THR A 178 20.26 -16.26 18.28
CA THR A 178 18.99 -16.44 17.59
C THR A 178 19.08 -15.67 16.27
N GLN A 179 18.65 -16.30 15.17
CA GLN A 179 18.53 -15.61 13.89
C GLN A 179 17.69 -14.34 14.08
N PRO A 180 17.92 -13.27 13.31
CA PRO A 180 17.05 -12.10 13.37
C PRO A 180 15.73 -12.40 12.65
N THR A 181 14.67 -11.70 13.06
CA THR A 181 13.38 -11.70 12.36
C THR A 181 13.43 -10.82 11.10
N ILE A 182 12.47 -11.00 10.18
CA ILE A 182 12.32 -10.11 9.01
C ILE A 182 12.16 -8.65 9.46
N ARG A 183 11.36 -8.41 10.51
CA ARG A 183 11.16 -7.10 11.13
C ARG A 183 12.50 -6.49 11.54
N GLU A 184 13.28 -7.21 12.36
CA GLU A 184 14.57 -6.74 12.84
C GLU A 184 15.56 -6.48 11.71
N VAL A 185 15.58 -7.34 10.68
CA VAL A 185 16.43 -7.14 9.51
C VAL A 185 16.08 -5.85 8.78
N ILE A 186 14.79 -5.56 8.57
CA ILE A 186 14.36 -4.32 7.91
C ILE A 186 14.62 -3.10 8.80
N GLU A 187 14.30 -3.16 10.09
CA GLU A 187 14.45 -2.03 11.00
C GLU A 187 15.91 -1.66 11.27
N ASN A 188 16.82 -2.64 11.26
CA ASN A 188 18.26 -2.42 11.40
C ASN A 188 18.93 -1.86 10.14
N GLU A 189 18.28 -1.96 8.97
CA GLU A 189 18.77 -1.31 7.76
C GLU A 189 18.56 0.21 7.85
N GLY A 190 19.53 0.97 7.36
CA GLY A 190 19.39 2.42 7.31
C GLY A 190 18.14 2.81 6.53
N ILE A 191 17.37 3.79 7.00
CA ILE A 191 16.02 4.12 6.48
C ILE A 191 15.99 4.21 4.94
N LYS A 192 17.02 4.82 4.33
CA LYS A 192 17.16 4.95 2.85
C LYS A 192 17.33 3.61 2.12
N GLY A 193 17.85 2.59 2.79
CA GLY A 193 18.06 1.24 2.27
C GLY A 193 16.86 0.32 2.44
N ARG A 194 15.94 0.64 3.36
CA ARG A 194 14.80 -0.23 3.70
C ARG A 194 13.89 -0.56 2.50
N PRO A 195 13.51 0.37 1.60
CA PRO A 195 12.69 0.01 0.44
C PRO A 195 13.37 -1.02 -0.48
N LYS A 196 14.69 -0.86 -0.69
CA LYS A 196 15.48 -1.82 -1.49
C LYS A 196 15.54 -3.18 -0.82
N LEU A 197 15.67 -3.20 0.51
CA LEU A 197 15.67 -4.43 1.30
C LEU A 197 14.31 -5.14 1.24
N CYS A 198 13.19 -4.42 1.40
CA CYS A 198 11.84 -5.00 1.23
C CYS A 198 11.65 -5.61 -0.16
N LYS A 199 12.09 -4.93 -1.22
CA LYS A 199 12.06 -5.50 -2.59
C LYS A 199 12.85 -6.81 -2.71
N LYS A 200 13.99 -6.89 -2.02
CA LYS A 200 14.81 -8.12 -1.98
C LYS A 200 14.13 -9.22 -1.19
N VAL A 201 13.65 -8.94 0.02
CA VAL A 201 12.90 -9.88 0.86
C VAL A 201 11.70 -10.44 0.11
N LEU A 202 10.90 -9.58 -0.54
CA LEU A 202 9.77 -10.00 -1.35
C LEU A 202 10.20 -10.92 -2.51
N SER A 203 11.32 -10.62 -3.17
CA SER A 203 11.81 -11.44 -4.27
C SER A 203 12.37 -12.80 -3.80
N ASP A 204 12.89 -12.89 -2.58
CA ASP A 204 13.36 -14.15 -2.03
C ASP A 204 12.18 -15.03 -1.56
N ILE A 205 11.10 -14.42 -1.03
CA ILE A 205 9.87 -15.12 -0.63
C ILE A 205 9.02 -15.50 -1.85
N HIS A 206 8.98 -14.64 -2.87
CA HIS A 206 8.19 -14.81 -4.08
C HIS A 206 9.02 -14.47 -5.34
N PRO A 207 9.86 -15.41 -5.82
CA PRO A 207 10.91 -15.12 -6.80
C PRO A 207 10.47 -14.91 -8.25
N ASP A 208 9.20 -15.15 -8.61
CA ASP A 208 8.81 -15.19 -10.02
C ASP A 208 7.78 -14.15 -10.43
N LYS A 209 8.26 -12.91 -10.59
CA LYS A 209 7.49 -11.79 -11.16
C LYS A 209 7.15 -11.95 -12.65
N SER A 210 7.72 -12.95 -13.34
CA SER A 210 7.52 -13.15 -14.78
C SER A 210 6.26 -13.95 -15.11
N LYS A 211 5.66 -14.62 -14.12
CA LYS A 211 4.41 -15.35 -14.28
C LYS A 211 3.26 -14.38 -14.56
N SER A 212 2.44 -14.70 -15.56
CA SER A 212 1.24 -13.93 -15.94
C SER A 212 0.22 -13.78 -14.80
N ASN A 213 0.34 -14.60 -13.75
CA ASN A 213 -0.56 -14.64 -12.61
C ASN A 213 0.10 -14.16 -11.31
N TYR A 214 1.24 -13.45 -11.35
CA TYR A 214 1.99 -13.07 -10.14
C TYR A 214 1.09 -12.47 -9.06
N TYR A 215 0.31 -11.44 -9.39
CA TYR A 215 -0.59 -10.79 -8.42
C TYR A 215 -1.81 -11.63 -8.05
N LYS A 216 -2.20 -12.63 -8.86
CA LYS A 216 -3.38 -13.47 -8.55
C LYS A 216 -3.25 -14.21 -7.26
N GLU A 217 -2.02 -14.64 -6.96
CA GLU A 217 -1.73 -15.37 -5.75
C GLU A 217 -1.91 -14.49 -4.52
N PHE A 218 -1.44 -13.24 -4.55
CA PHE A 218 -1.64 -12.26 -3.46
C PHE A 218 -3.13 -12.02 -3.19
N ILE A 219 -3.95 -12.03 -4.24
CA ILE A 219 -5.38 -11.70 -4.16
C ILE A 219 -6.25 -12.91 -3.74
N LYS A 220 -5.66 -14.07 -3.43
CA LYS A 220 -6.41 -15.18 -2.82
C LYS A 220 -6.98 -14.78 -1.46
N GLY A 221 -8.19 -15.23 -1.17
CA GLY A 221 -8.94 -14.90 0.06
C GLY A 221 -8.11 -15.14 1.32
N GLU A 222 -7.61 -16.36 1.51
CA GLU A 222 -6.73 -16.72 2.64
C GLU A 222 -5.51 -15.79 2.81
N TYR A 223 -4.85 -15.37 1.73
CA TYR A 223 -3.65 -14.54 1.80
C TYR A 223 -3.97 -13.08 2.05
N LEU A 224 -5.09 -12.56 1.53
CA LEU A 224 -5.60 -11.23 1.85
C LEU A 224 -5.99 -11.14 3.33
N VAL A 225 -6.72 -12.11 3.85
CA VAL A 225 -7.11 -12.17 5.27
C VAL A 225 -5.86 -12.21 6.14
N ALA A 226 -4.90 -13.09 5.83
CA ALA A 226 -3.65 -13.19 6.58
C ALA A 226 -2.84 -11.87 6.51
N ALA A 227 -2.77 -11.21 5.35
CA ALA A 227 -2.08 -9.93 5.19
C ALA A 227 -2.69 -8.84 6.08
N ILE A 228 -4.02 -8.76 6.13
CA ILE A 228 -4.75 -7.80 6.97
C ILE A 228 -4.42 -8.03 8.44
N GLU A 229 -4.47 -9.28 8.90
CA GLU A 229 -4.17 -9.62 10.30
C GLU A 229 -2.72 -9.32 10.67
N ARG A 230 -1.77 -9.70 9.81
CA ARG A 230 -0.34 -9.45 10.03
C ARG A 230 -0.03 -7.96 10.02
N ALA A 231 -0.65 -7.17 9.14
CA ALA A 231 -0.50 -5.72 9.14
C ALA A 231 -1.05 -5.08 10.42
N ARG A 232 -2.23 -5.51 10.89
CA ARG A 232 -2.81 -5.04 12.16
C ARG A 232 -1.92 -5.34 13.35
N LYS A 233 -1.31 -6.54 13.39
CA LYS A 233 -0.37 -6.97 14.44
C LYS A 233 0.95 -6.20 14.37
N LEU A 234 1.45 -5.92 13.16
CA LEU A 234 2.67 -5.14 12.95
C LEU A 234 2.54 -3.73 13.52
N GLY A 235 1.33 -3.17 13.42
CA GLY A 235 0.98 -1.84 13.90
C GLY A 235 0.88 -0.84 12.76
N GLU A 236 0.28 0.30 13.07
CA GLU A 236 0.18 1.42 12.14
C GLU A 236 1.48 2.22 12.12
N CYS A 237 1.82 2.77 10.96
CA CYS A 237 2.85 3.79 10.84
C CYS A 237 2.17 5.14 10.54
N GLN A 238 2.40 6.13 11.38
CA GLN A 238 1.98 7.50 11.12
C GLN A 238 3.22 8.41 11.02
N PRO A 239 3.35 9.26 9.99
CA PRO A 239 4.44 10.22 9.87
C PRO A 239 4.56 11.15 11.09
N THR A 240 3.46 11.38 11.78
CA THR A 240 3.36 12.16 13.03
C THR A 240 3.88 11.43 14.27
N ASP A 241 4.15 10.13 14.20
CA ASP A 241 4.67 9.37 15.34
C ASP A 241 6.06 9.90 15.73
N GLU A 242 6.33 9.94 17.04
CA GLU A 242 7.62 10.42 17.58
C GLU A 242 8.80 9.61 17.05
N ASP A 243 8.59 8.32 16.83
CA ASP A 243 9.61 7.40 16.33
C ASP A 243 9.52 7.16 14.83
N PHE A 244 8.70 7.91 14.09
CA PHE A 244 8.74 7.85 12.63
C PHE A 244 10.09 8.39 12.09
N PRO A 245 10.72 7.74 11.08
CA PRO A 245 10.28 6.56 10.34
C PRO A 245 10.89 5.23 10.86
N GLN A 246 11.29 5.16 12.13
CA GLN A 246 12.02 4.01 12.69
C GLN A 246 11.21 2.71 12.69
N ARG A 247 9.94 2.73 13.08
CA ARG A 247 9.06 1.53 13.05
C ARG A 247 8.53 1.25 11.65
N ILE A 248 8.51 0.00 11.24
CA ILE A 248 7.84 -0.41 10.00
C ILE A 248 6.34 -0.65 10.23
N GLY A 249 5.53 -0.48 9.19
CA GLY A 249 4.08 -0.66 9.26
C GLY A 249 3.39 -0.31 7.95
N THR A 250 2.09 -0.60 7.86
CA THR A 250 1.27 -0.18 6.72
C THR A 250 -0.17 -0.01 7.14
N THR A 251 -0.86 0.99 6.61
CA THR A 251 -2.30 1.22 6.81
C THR A 251 -3.11 0.90 5.54
N VAL A 252 -2.48 0.37 4.48
CA VAL A 252 -3.16 -0.08 3.26
C VAL A 252 -4.22 -1.14 3.56
N TYR A 253 -3.99 -1.98 4.58
CA TYR A 253 -4.95 -2.99 5.01
C TYR A 253 -6.33 -2.42 5.37
N LYS A 254 -6.41 -1.15 5.82
CA LYS A 254 -7.69 -0.52 6.21
C LYS A 254 -8.65 -0.36 5.04
N LEU A 255 -8.14 -0.24 3.81
CA LEU A 255 -8.98 -0.26 2.60
C LEU A 255 -9.55 -1.67 2.39
N LEU A 256 -8.68 -2.68 2.46
CA LEU A 256 -9.03 -4.06 2.14
C LEU A 256 -9.87 -4.72 3.24
N GLU A 257 -9.71 -4.30 4.48
CA GLU A 257 -10.54 -4.70 5.62
C GLU A 257 -12.03 -4.38 5.40
N GLN A 258 -12.35 -3.36 4.61
CA GLN A 258 -13.75 -3.07 4.25
C GLN A 258 -14.38 -4.11 3.33
N PHE A 259 -13.57 -4.96 2.71
CA PHE A 259 -13.99 -6.04 1.83
C PHE A 259 -13.74 -7.42 2.45
N LEU A 260 -13.41 -7.48 3.76
CA LEU A 260 -13.02 -8.72 4.44
C LEU A 260 -14.08 -9.83 4.32
N GLU A 261 -15.36 -9.47 4.40
CA GLU A 261 -16.48 -10.41 4.24
C GLU A 261 -16.53 -11.06 2.84
N LEU A 262 -15.97 -10.40 1.82
CA LEU A 262 -15.92 -10.91 0.45
C LEU A 262 -14.78 -11.93 0.27
N PHE A 263 -13.70 -11.76 1.03
CA PHE A 263 -12.49 -12.57 0.88
C PHE A 263 -12.71 -14.01 1.35
N GLY A 264 -13.49 -14.21 2.42
CA GLY A 264 -13.86 -15.56 2.91
C GLY A 264 -14.90 -16.30 2.07
N GLN A 265 -15.36 -15.73 0.95
CA GLN A 265 -16.36 -16.36 0.06
C GLN A 265 -15.74 -17.02 -1.18
N LEU A 266 -14.44 -16.85 -1.40
CA LEU A 266 -13.76 -17.16 -2.66
C LEU A 266 -12.62 -18.18 -2.55
N ASP A 267 -12.58 -18.97 -1.47
CA ASP A 267 -11.66 -20.09 -1.33
C ASP A 267 -12.12 -21.34 -2.09
#